data_AF-A0A8C5JBU9-F1
#
_entry.id   AF-A0A8C5JBU9-F1
#
_cell.length_a   1.000
_cell.length_b   1.000
_cell.length_c   1.000
_cell.angle_alpha   90.00
_cell.angle_beta   90.00
_cell.angle_gamma   90.00
#
_symmetry.space_group_name_H-M   'P 1'
#
loop_
_entity.id
_entity.type
_entity.pdbx_description
1 polymer ?
#
loop_
_entity_poly.entity_id
_entity_poly.type
_entity_poly.pdbx_seq_one_letter_code
_entity_poly.pdbx_strand_id
1 'polypeptide(L)'
;MELAVREQLLAAENVQALKHAYKLIKSASERESALNSTDNISTYLYVLCAEQALQLGYLEISSDCLQMYFKGRFPVNQFLGRAYLCQGQLHAPRSTDNLEEFEKFVLFFMKAIDFATHERRYFFLVYNASVLYWQLVRPFLKPGFRYCLIPSLSQIVTALNQIEEQDHEWRAELMINLLECFLDASKLKEAKEFSSAAAAFIKENVPDKYSQIFSLMVEKEIQNSICLSVIYKMQL
;
A
#
# COMPACT_ATOMS: atom_id res chain seq x y z
N MET A 1 -19.14 -13.38 -24.47
CA MET A 1 -18.18 -13.95 -23.50
C MET A 1 -17.84 -12.92 -22.42
N GLU A 2 -17.32 -11.76 -22.79
CA GLU A 2 -16.95 -10.68 -21.86
C GLU A 2 -18.08 -10.23 -20.92
N LEU A 3 -19.30 -10.05 -21.43
CA LEU A 3 -20.47 -9.70 -20.60
C LEU A 3 -20.76 -10.75 -19.52
N ALA A 4 -20.71 -12.04 -19.87
CA ALA A 4 -20.93 -13.14 -18.93
C ALA A 4 -19.84 -13.22 -17.84
N VAL A 5 -18.58 -12.94 -18.20
CA VAL A 5 -17.48 -12.86 -17.21
C VAL A 5 -17.70 -11.68 -16.27
N ARG A 6 -18.10 -10.51 -16.79
CA ARG A 6 -18.42 -9.33 -15.95
C ARG A 6 -19.55 -9.62 -14.97
N GLU A 7 -20.67 -10.16 -15.45
CA GLU A 7 -21.83 -10.50 -14.61
C GLU A 7 -21.46 -11.49 -13.50
N GLN A 8 -20.59 -12.46 -13.80
CA GLN A 8 -20.11 -13.43 -12.81
C GLN A 8 -19.16 -12.82 -11.79
N LEU A 9 -18.30 -11.87 -12.18
CA LEU A 9 -17.41 -11.16 -11.26
C LEU A 9 -18.15 -10.12 -10.42
N LEU A 10 -19.28 -9.58 -10.91
CA LEU A 10 -20.15 -8.66 -10.17
C LEU A 10 -21.03 -9.37 -9.15
N ALA A 11 -21.28 -10.67 -9.30
CA ALA A 11 -21.91 -11.50 -8.29
C ALA A 11 -20.92 -11.76 -7.13
N ALA A 12 -20.69 -10.72 -6.32
CA ALA A 12 -19.84 -10.80 -5.15
C ALA A 12 -20.29 -11.98 -4.26
N GLU A 13 -19.31 -12.73 -3.73
CA GLU A 13 -19.48 -13.90 -2.86
C GLU A 13 -19.73 -15.27 -3.52
N ASN A 14 -19.91 -15.36 -4.85
CA ASN A 14 -20.11 -16.65 -5.50
C ASN A 14 -18.80 -17.30 -5.97
N VAL A 15 -18.27 -18.24 -5.19
CA VAL A 15 -17.07 -19.03 -5.51
C VAL A 15 -17.20 -19.81 -6.82
N GLN A 16 -18.38 -20.37 -7.11
CA GLN A 16 -18.63 -21.08 -8.35
C GLN A 16 -18.58 -20.13 -9.55
N ALA A 17 -19.13 -18.92 -9.43
CA ALA A 17 -19.06 -17.88 -10.45
C ALA A 17 -17.61 -17.44 -10.69
N LEU A 18 -16.81 -17.23 -9.62
CA LEU A 18 -15.38 -16.94 -9.74
C LEU A 18 -14.63 -18.04 -10.51
N LYS A 19 -14.81 -19.30 -10.11
CA LYS A 19 -14.12 -20.44 -10.76
C LYS A 19 -14.54 -20.58 -12.23
N HIS A 20 -15.80 -20.29 -12.55
CA HIS A 20 -16.28 -20.31 -13.92
C HIS A 20 -15.69 -19.15 -14.76
N ALA A 21 -15.72 -17.93 -14.23
CA ALA A 21 -15.12 -16.75 -14.85
C ALA A 21 -13.62 -16.98 -15.13
N TYR A 22 -12.88 -17.49 -14.14
CA TYR A 22 -11.47 -17.85 -14.29
C TYR A 22 -11.23 -18.88 -15.41
N LYS A 23 -12.03 -19.94 -15.48
CA LYS A 23 -11.93 -20.95 -16.55
C LYS A 23 -12.15 -20.34 -17.94
N LEU A 24 -13.14 -19.46 -18.08
CA LEU A 24 -13.40 -18.76 -19.34
C LEU A 24 -12.21 -17.88 -19.74
N ILE A 25 -11.69 -17.10 -18.80
CA ILE A 25 -10.52 -16.23 -19.02
C ILE A 25 -9.31 -17.05 -19.46
N LYS A 26 -9.00 -18.13 -18.74
CA LYS A 26 -7.86 -19.01 -19.03
C LYS A 26 -7.95 -19.66 -20.42
N SER A 27 -9.13 -20.21 -20.75
CA SER A 27 -9.37 -20.84 -22.06
C SER A 27 -9.26 -19.88 -23.24
N ALA A 28 -9.51 -18.59 -23.04
CA ALA A 28 -9.35 -17.58 -24.07
C ALA A 28 -7.88 -17.17 -24.22
N SER A 29 -7.15 -17.00 -23.11
CA SER A 29 -5.71 -16.70 -23.12
C SER A 29 -4.90 -17.81 -23.82
N GLU A 30 -5.22 -19.08 -23.57
CA GLU A 30 -4.59 -20.21 -24.25
C GLU A 30 -4.87 -20.22 -25.76
N ARG A 31 -6.10 -19.89 -26.17
CA ARG A 31 -6.46 -19.78 -27.60
C ARG A 31 -5.76 -18.62 -28.29
N GLU A 32 -5.62 -17.48 -27.62
CA GLU A 32 -4.88 -16.31 -28.14
C GLU A 32 -3.41 -16.69 -28.43
N SER A 33 -2.78 -17.44 -27.52
CA SER A 33 -1.40 -17.93 -27.70
C SER A 33 -1.24 -18.93 -28.85
N ALA A 34 -2.29 -19.70 -29.16
CA ALA A 34 -2.26 -20.76 -30.16
C ALA A 34 -2.63 -20.30 -31.59
N LEU A 35 -3.49 -19.29 -31.72
CA LEU A 35 -4.16 -18.97 -32.98
C LEU A 35 -3.80 -17.60 -33.58
N ASN A 36 -2.99 -16.77 -32.91
CA ASN A 36 -2.79 -15.36 -33.28
C ASN A 36 -4.12 -14.63 -33.56
N SER A 37 -5.20 -15.06 -32.89
CA SER A 37 -6.57 -14.62 -33.15
C SER A 37 -6.89 -13.34 -32.38
N THR A 38 -7.62 -12.43 -33.02
CA THR A 38 -8.03 -11.11 -32.49
C THR A 38 -9.21 -11.13 -31.49
N ASP A 39 -9.71 -12.30 -31.07
CA ASP A 39 -10.69 -12.43 -29.99
C ASP A 39 -10.00 -12.20 -28.63
N ASN A 40 -9.47 -10.99 -28.44
CA ASN A 40 -8.74 -10.62 -27.24
C ASN A 40 -9.72 -10.36 -26.11
N ILE A 41 -9.62 -11.14 -25.03
CA ILE A 41 -10.35 -10.81 -23.80
C ILE A 41 -9.80 -9.49 -23.27
N SER A 42 -10.70 -8.55 -22.99
CA SER A 42 -10.29 -7.28 -22.42
C SER A 42 -9.46 -7.47 -21.16
N THR A 43 -8.27 -6.87 -21.17
CA THR A 43 -7.20 -7.13 -20.21
C THR A 43 -7.56 -6.78 -18.77
N TYR A 44 -8.52 -5.87 -18.57
CA TYR A 44 -9.03 -5.55 -17.25
C TYR A 44 -9.76 -6.73 -16.57
N LEU A 45 -10.27 -7.72 -17.33
CA LEU A 45 -10.94 -8.89 -16.77
C LEU A 45 -9.99 -9.79 -15.97
N TYR A 46 -8.70 -9.84 -16.35
CA TYR A 46 -7.68 -10.53 -15.56
C TYR A 46 -7.57 -9.88 -14.17
N VAL A 47 -7.55 -8.55 -14.10
CA VAL A 47 -7.42 -7.81 -12.84
C VAL A 47 -8.66 -7.95 -11.98
N LEU A 48 -9.86 -7.83 -12.55
CA LEU A 48 -11.11 -8.02 -11.81
C LEU A 48 -11.23 -9.45 -11.24
N CYS A 49 -10.84 -10.45 -12.03
CA CYS A 49 -10.83 -11.84 -11.56
C CYS A 49 -9.80 -12.05 -10.45
N ALA A 50 -8.63 -11.39 -10.54
CA ALA A 50 -7.61 -11.47 -9.51
C ALA A 50 -8.06 -10.84 -8.18
N GLU A 51 -8.62 -9.63 -8.23
CA GLU A 51 -9.12 -8.94 -7.04
C GLU A 51 -10.24 -9.73 -6.35
N GLN A 52 -11.19 -10.27 -7.13
CA GLN A 52 -12.27 -11.09 -6.58
C GLN A 52 -11.74 -12.40 -5.99
N ALA A 53 -10.76 -13.03 -6.64
CA ALA A 53 -10.11 -14.23 -6.12
C ALA A 53 -9.37 -13.96 -4.81
N LEU A 54 -8.66 -12.83 -4.75
CA LEU A 54 -7.95 -12.39 -3.55
C LEU A 54 -8.93 -12.14 -2.39
N GLN A 55 -10.04 -11.44 -2.63
CA GLN A 55 -11.08 -11.18 -1.62
C GLN A 55 -11.70 -12.48 -1.07
N LEU A 56 -11.86 -13.50 -1.92
CA LEU A 56 -12.40 -14.81 -1.55
C LEU A 56 -11.33 -15.80 -1.05
N GLY A 57 -10.06 -15.38 -0.95
CA GLY A 57 -8.95 -16.21 -0.45
C GLY A 57 -8.39 -17.24 -1.45
N TYR A 58 -8.77 -17.17 -2.72
CA TYR A 58 -8.26 -18.05 -3.79
C TYR A 58 -6.96 -17.49 -4.41
N LEU A 59 -5.88 -17.51 -3.62
CA LEU A 59 -4.60 -16.89 -3.97
C LEU A 59 -3.99 -17.43 -5.28
N GLU A 60 -4.15 -18.73 -5.56
CA GLU A 60 -3.66 -19.34 -6.81
C GLU A 60 -4.35 -18.76 -8.05
N ILE A 61 -5.68 -18.60 -7.99
CA ILE A 61 -6.45 -18.00 -9.09
C ILE A 61 -6.01 -16.55 -9.28
N SER A 62 -5.87 -15.79 -8.18
CA SER A 62 -5.38 -14.42 -8.23
C SER A 62 -4.00 -14.33 -8.88
N SER A 63 -3.07 -15.20 -8.47
CA SER A 63 -1.71 -15.22 -9.01
C SER A 63 -1.68 -15.57 -10.49
N ASP A 64 -2.44 -16.56 -10.94
CA ASP A 64 -2.49 -16.95 -12.37
C ASP A 64 -3.11 -15.85 -13.23
N CYS A 65 -4.18 -15.21 -12.75
CA CYS A 65 -4.78 -14.04 -13.41
C CYS A 65 -3.80 -12.88 -13.55
N LEU A 66 -3.04 -12.55 -12.49
CA LEU A 66 -2.03 -11.50 -12.54
C LEU A 66 -0.87 -11.88 -13.46
N GLN A 67 -0.45 -13.14 -13.50
CA GLN A 67 0.58 -13.61 -14.42
C GLN A 67 0.13 -13.45 -15.89
N MET A 68 -1.12 -13.81 -16.21
CA MET A 68 -1.70 -13.55 -17.52
C MET A 68 -1.75 -12.04 -17.81
N TYR A 69 -2.14 -11.22 -16.83
CA TYR A 69 -2.15 -9.76 -16.94
C TYR A 69 -0.76 -9.11 -17.05
N PHE A 70 0.34 -9.72 -16.63
CA PHE A 70 1.67 -9.11 -16.80
C PHE A 70 2.44 -9.64 -18.01
N LYS A 71 2.01 -10.75 -18.62
CA LYS A 71 2.64 -11.34 -19.81
C LYS A 71 2.34 -10.61 -21.13
N GLY A 72 1.18 -9.97 -21.24
CA GLY A 72 0.77 -9.25 -22.45
C GLY A 72 1.37 -7.84 -22.60
N ARG A 73 0.91 -7.11 -23.61
CA ARG A 73 1.18 -5.66 -23.77
C ARG A 73 -0.09 -4.89 -23.45
N PHE A 74 -0.04 -4.00 -22.48
CA PHE A 74 -1.26 -3.43 -21.90
C PHE A 74 -1.37 -1.92 -22.11
N PRO A 75 -2.60 -1.42 -22.31
CA PRO A 75 -2.84 0.01 -22.19
C PRO A 75 -2.54 0.47 -20.77
N VAL A 76 -1.75 1.52 -20.65
CA VAL A 76 -1.41 2.15 -19.37
C VAL A 76 -2.66 2.87 -18.86
N ASN A 77 -3.38 2.22 -17.95
CA ASN A 77 -4.59 2.75 -17.32
C ASN A 77 -4.71 2.31 -15.85
N GLN A 78 -5.81 2.68 -15.18
CA GLN A 78 -6.04 2.37 -13.76
C GLN A 78 -5.83 0.89 -13.39
N PHE A 79 -6.05 -0.06 -14.31
CA PHE A 79 -5.89 -1.48 -14.05
C PHE A 79 -4.44 -1.90 -13.83
N LEU A 80 -3.46 -1.12 -14.31
CA LEU A 80 -2.05 -1.36 -14.03
C LEU A 80 -1.74 -1.14 -12.53
N GLY A 81 -2.18 0.00 -11.98
CA GLY A 81 -2.03 0.28 -10.56
C GLY A 81 -2.78 -0.72 -9.69
N ARG A 82 -4.02 -1.08 -10.07
CA ARG A 82 -4.80 -2.12 -9.37
C ARG A 82 -4.15 -3.50 -9.41
N ALA A 83 -3.58 -3.90 -10.55
CA ALA A 83 -2.84 -5.15 -10.67
C ALA A 83 -1.61 -5.17 -9.78
N TYR A 84 -0.87 -4.06 -9.68
CA TYR A 84 0.24 -3.94 -8.73
C TYR A 84 -0.23 -4.06 -7.28
N LEU A 85 -1.32 -3.39 -6.88
CA LEU A 85 -1.87 -3.55 -5.52
C LEU A 85 -2.28 -5.00 -5.24
N CYS A 86 -3.01 -5.63 -6.16
CA CYS A 86 -3.43 -7.02 -6.03
C CYS A 86 -2.22 -7.98 -5.93
N GLN A 87 -1.16 -7.75 -6.72
CA GLN A 87 0.09 -8.53 -6.66
C GLN A 87 0.81 -8.33 -5.32
N GLY A 88 0.89 -7.09 -4.83
CA GLY A 88 1.46 -6.80 -3.52
C GLY A 88 0.73 -7.54 -2.40
N GLN A 89 -0.60 -7.56 -2.44
CA GLN A 89 -1.42 -8.25 -1.43
C GLN A 89 -1.21 -9.78 -1.37
N LEU A 90 -0.74 -10.42 -2.45
CA LEU A 90 -0.33 -11.84 -2.39
C LEU A 90 0.88 -12.07 -1.48
N HIS A 91 1.70 -11.04 -1.30
CA HIS A 91 2.87 -11.02 -0.43
C HIS A 91 2.60 -10.32 0.91
N ALA A 92 1.32 -10.05 1.25
CA ALA A 92 0.97 -9.32 2.45
C ALA A 92 1.56 -9.99 3.71
N PRO A 93 2.24 -9.22 4.59
CA PRO A 93 2.92 -9.79 5.73
C PRO A 93 1.91 -10.37 6.72
N ARG A 94 2.20 -11.57 7.22
CA ARG A 94 1.43 -12.22 8.30
C ARG A 94 2.15 -12.17 9.65
N SER A 95 3.46 -12.07 9.60
CA SER A 95 4.36 -11.86 10.73
C SER A 95 5.54 -11.00 10.29
N THR A 96 6.48 -10.77 11.19
CA THR A 96 7.73 -10.04 10.91
C THR A 96 8.89 -10.95 10.53
N ASP A 97 8.64 -12.25 10.37
CA ASP A 97 9.71 -13.25 10.22
C ASP A 97 10.20 -13.37 8.77
N ASN A 98 9.38 -12.95 7.81
CA ASN A 98 9.69 -13.02 6.39
C ASN A 98 9.80 -11.62 5.79
N LEU A 99 11.00 -11.04 5.92
CA LEU A 99 11.29 -9.71 5.39
C LEU A 99 11.31 -9.68 3.85
N GLU A 100 11.70 -10.78 3.20
CA GLU A 100 11.73 -10.87 1.72
C GLU A 100 10.33 -10.72 1.12
N GLU A 101 9.33 -11.39 1.70
CA GLU A 101 7.94 -11.23 1.27
C GLU A 101 7.42 -9.83 1.57
N PHE A 102 7.80 -9.25 2.70
CA PHE A 102 7.48 -7.84 3.00
C PHE A 102 8.07 -6.88 1.97
N GLU A 103 9.32 -7.07 1.55
CA GLU A 103 9.97 -6.26 0.51
C GLU A 103 9.26 -6.39 -0.84
N LYS A 104 8.80 -7.60 -1.22
CA LYS A 104 7.97 -7.80 -2.41
C LYS A 104 6.62 -7.07 -2.30
N PHE A 105 5.96 -7.18 -1.15
CA PHE A 105 4.74 -6.43 -0.87
C PHE A 105 4.96 -4.92 -1.05
N VAL A 106 5.99 -4.35 -0.43
CA VAL A 106 6.35 -2.94 -0.54
C VAL A 106 6.64 -2.55 -1.99
N LEU A 107 7.44 -3.34 -2.70
CA LEU A 107 7.82 -3.08 -4.09
C LEU A 107 6.58 -2.86 -4.98
N PHE A 108 5.60 -3.75 -4.89
CA PHE A 108 4.40 -3.65 -5.71
C PHE A 108 3.50 -2.48 -5.29
N PHE A 109 3.38 -2.21 -3.99
CA PHE A 109 2.65 -1.03 -3.52
C PHE A 109 3.29 0.28 -4.01
N MET A 110 4.62 0.38 -3.96
CA MET A 110 5.32 1.58 -4.44
C MET A 110 5.21 1.74 -5.95
N LYS A 111 5.21 0.65 -6.74
CA LYS A 111 4.91 0.70 -8.17
C LYS A 111 3.51 1.24 -8.46
N ALA A 112 2.51 0.84 -7.68
CA ALA A 112 1.14 1.34 -7.84
C ALA A 112 1.04 2.84 -7.53
N ILE A 113 1.69 3.28 -6.45
CA ILE A 113 1.72 4.70 -6.04
C ILE A 113 2.46 5.54 -7.07
N ASP A 114 3.66 5.12 -7.46
CA ASP A 114 4.46 5.80 -8.48
C ASP A 114 3.67 5.94 -9.77
N PHE A 115 3.05 4.87 -10.27
CA PHE A 115 2.17 4.95 -11.44
C PHE A 115 1.04 5.99 -11.27
N ALA A 116 0.37 5.99 -10.12
CA ALA A 116 -0.82 6.79 -9.88
C ALA A 116 -0.55 8.29 -9.65
N THR A 117 0.63 8.67 -9.13
CA THR A 117 0.97 10.07 -8.84
C THR A 117 1.20 10.93 -10.09
N HIS A 118 1.41 10.31 -11.25
CA HIS A 118 1.70 11.04 -12.50
C HIS A 118 0.46 11.63 -13.18
N GLU A 119 -0.74 11.08 -12.93
CA GLU A 119 -1.97 11.52 -13.60
C GLU A 119 -3.09 11.74 -12.58
N ARG A 120 -3.66 12.96 -12.56
CA ARG A 120 -4.72 13.36 -11.61
C ARG A 120 -5.91 12.41 -11.55
N ARG A 121 -6.29 11.83 -12.69
CA ARG A 121 -7.41 10.86 -12.76
C ARG A 121 -7.14 9.57 -11.98
N TYR A 122 -5.89 9.29 -11.60
CA TYR A 122 -5.48 8.12 -10.84
C TYR A 122 -5.13 8.42 -9.37
N PHE A 123 -5.27 9.66 -8.90
CA PHE A 123 -4.97 10.01 -7.50
C PHE A 123 -5.73 9.17 -6.48
N PHE A 124 -6.95 8.72 -6.82
CA PHE A 124 -7.72 7.80 -5.99
C PHE A 124 -6.97 6.48 -5.71
N LEU A 125 -6.08 6.03 -6.61
CA LEU A 125 -5.25 4.84 -6.39
C LEU A 125 -4.16 5.10 -5.35
N VAL A 126 -3.63 6.32 -5.25
CA VAL A 126 -2.66 6.69 -4.19
C VAL A 126 -3.34 6.60 -2.82
N TYR A 127 -4.54 7.17 -2.69
CA TYR A 127 -5.36 7.04 -1.48
C TYR A 127 -5.65 5.56 -1.17
N ASN A 128 -6.21 4.80 -2.11
CA ASN A 128 -6.53 3.39 -1.91
C ASN A 128 -5.30 2.55 -1.52
N ALA A 129 -4.17 2.78 -2.17
CA ALA A 129 -2.91 2.12 -1.85
C ALA A 129 -2.46 2.42 -0.42
N SER A 130 -2.59 3.68 0.03
CA SER A 130 -2.22 4.07 1.40
C SER A 130 -3.08 3.37 2.46
N VAL A 131 -4.40 3.28 2.23
CA VAL A 131 -5.34 2.60 3.12
C VAL A 131 -5.06 1.10 3.19
N LEU A 132 -4.92 0.45 2.03
CA LEU A 132 -4.60 -0.98 1.97
C LEU A 132 -3.24 -1.26 2.60
N TYR A 133 -2.24 -0.42 2.34
CA TYR A 133 -0.91 -0.56 2.94
C TYR A 133 -1.02 -0.56 4.46
N TRP A 134 -1.69 0.44 5.03
CA TRP A 134 -1.84 0.57 6.48
C TRP A 134 -2.56 -0.61 7.13
N GLN A 135 -3.58 -1.15 6.46
CA GLN A 135 -4.30 -2.33 6.92
C GLN A 135 -3.42 -3.58 6.94
N LEU A 136 -2.49 -3.71 6.01
CA LEU A 136 -1.71 -4.93 5.83
C LEU A 136 -0.39 -4.92 6.59
N VAL A 137 0.20 -3.75 6.88
CA VAL A 137 1.46 -3.65 7.63
C VAL A 137 1.31 -3.75 9.15
N ARG A 138 0.10 -4.03 9.66
CA ARG A 138 -0.16 -4.17 11.10
C ARG A 138 0.83 -5.08 11.85
N PRO A 139 1.31 -6.22 11.31
CA PRO A 139 2.31 -7.05 11.98
C PRO A 139 3.62 -6.33 12.33
N PHE A 140 3.98 -5.27 11.61
CA PHE A 140 5.19 -4.47 11.81
C PHE A 140 4.99 -3.28 12.76
N LEU A 141 3.77 -3.02 13.24
CA LEU A 141 3.50 -1.92 14.18
C LEU A 141 3.89 -2.24 15.63
N LYS A 142 4.42 -3.44 15.90
CA LYS A 142 4.98 -3.79 17.21
C LYS A 142 6.34 -3.10 17.43
N PRO A 143 6.68 -2.75 18.68
CA PRO A 143 7.97 -2.16 19.01
C PRO A 143 9.15 -2.96 18.46
N GLY A 144 10.17 -2.26 17.96
CA GLY A 144 11.39 -2.86 17.42
C GLY A 144 11.29 -3.34 15.96
N PHE A 145 10.11 -3.27 15.32
CA PHE A 145 9.93 -3.60 13.90
C PHE A 145 9.41 -2.44 13.05
N ARG A 146 9.00 -1.33 13.68
CA ARG A 146 8.45 -0.16 12.99
C ARG A 146 9.48 0.50 12.07
N TYR A 147 10.77 0.31 12.34
CA TYR A 147 11.84 0.80 11.48
C TYR A 147 11.73 0.28 10.03
N CYS A 148 11.20 -0.94 9.83
CA CYS A 148 10.99 -1.52 8.50
C CYS A 148 9.97 -0.73 7.67
N LEU A 149 9.05 -0.01 8.33
CA LEU A 149 7.99 0.76 7.67
C LEU A 149 8.43 2.14 7.23
N ILE A 150 9.52 2.68 7.80
CA ILE A 150 9.97 4.06 7.56
C ILE A 150 10.11 4.36 6.06
N PRO A 151 10.79 3.53 5.24
CA PRO A 151 11.01 3.87 3.83
C PRO A 151 9.70 3.99 3.05
N SER A 152 8.85 2.97 3.13
CA SER A 152 7.58 2.91 2.39
C SER A 152 6.53 3.88 2.92
N LEU A 153 6.41 4.05 4.24
CA LEU A 153 5.47 5.01 4.82
C LEU A 153 5.87 6.46 4.53
N SER A 154 7.18 6.78 4.51
CA SER A 154 7.65 8.11 4.08
C SER A 154 7.25 8.41 2.64
N GLN A 155 7.42 7.43 1.74
CA GLN A 155 7.04 7.58 0.34
C GLN A 155 5.53 7.76 0.17
N ILE A 156 4.72 7.02 0.92
CA ILE A 156 3.25 7.17 0.93
C ILE A 156 2.83 8.56 1.40
N VAL A 157 3.35 9.02 2.55
CA VAL A 157 3.03 10.35 3.09
C VAL A 157 3.44 11.45 2.10
N THR A 158 4.59 11.29 1.46
CA THR A 158 5.07 12.22 0.43
C THR A 158 4.13 12.25 -0.78
N ALA A 159 3.72 11.08 -1.28
CA ALA A 159 2.81 10.98 -2.40
C ALA A 159 1.44 11.62 -2.09
N LEU A 160 0.86 11.34 -0.91
CA LEU A 160 -0.41 11.94 -0.47
C LEU A 160 -0.32 13.46 -0.35
N ASN A 161 0.81 13.99 0.12
CA ASN A 161 1.04 15.42 0.19
C ASN A 161 1.20 16.04 -1.20
N GLN A 162 1.93 15.37 -2.10
CA GLN A 162 2.14 15.82 -3.49
C GLN A 162 0.82 15.92 -4.27
N ILE A 163 -0.10 14.98 -4.07
CA ILE A 163 -1.39 14.98 -4.74
C ILE A 163 -2.45 15.84 -4.04
N GLU A 164 -2.07 16.50 -2.93
CA GLU A 164 -2.98 17.28 -2.09
C GLU A 164 -4.23 16.49 -1.67
N GLU A 165 -4.03 15.27 -1.16
CA GLU A 165 -5.14 14.41 -0.76
C GLU A 165 -6.03 15.12 0.29
N GLN A 166 -7.34 15.05 0.06
CA GLN A 166 -8.35 15.86 0.74
C GLN A 166 -8.72 15.30 2.11
N ASP A 167 -8.49 14.00 2.32
CA ASP A 167 -8.64 13.37 3.63
C ASP A 167 -7.47 13.77 4.55
N HIS A 168 -7.57 14.97 5.12
CA HIS A 168 -6.57 15.53 6.03
C HIS A 168 -6.42 14.70 7.30
N GLU A 169 -7.50 14.10 7.78
CA GLU A 169 -7.48 13.26 8.98
C GLU A 169 -6.65 11.99 8.74
N TRP A 170 -6.81 11.37 7.58
CA TRP A 170 -6.01 10.23 7.16
C TRP A 170 -4.54 10.58 6.96
N ARG A 171 -4.26 11.72 6.31
CA ARG A 171 -2.87 12.21 6.17
C ARG A 171 -2.23 12.44 7.53
N ALA A 172 -2.93 13.10 8.45
CA ALA A 172 -2.47 13.33 9.82
C ALA A 172 -2.17 12.02 10.54
N GLU A 173 -3.05 11.02 10.42
CA GLU A 173 -2.86 9.70 11.01
C GLU A 173 -1.55 9.06 10.54
N LEU A 174 -1.31 9.03 9.22
CA LEU A 174 -0.08 8.45 8.68
C LEU A 174 1.17 9.25 9.06
N MET A 175 1.08 10.59 9.15
CA MET A 175 2.19 11.42 9.62
C MET A 175 2.55 11.14 11.09
N ILE A 176 1.55 11.03 11.97
CA ILE A 176 1.79 10.69 13.39
C ILE A 176 2.46 9.32 13.49
N ASN A 177 1.93 8.32 12.79
CA ASN A 177 2.51 6.98 12.81
C ASN A 177 3.92 6.93 12.20
N LEU A 178 4.22 7.75 11.19
CA LEU A 178 5.58 7.87 10.67
C LEU A 178 6.54 8.49 11.69
N LEU A 179 6.11 9.51 12.43
CA LEU A 179 6.90 10.07 13.53
C LEU A 179 7.18 9.01 14.59
N GLU A 180 6.17 8.23 15.00
CA GLU A 180 6.35 7.11 15.92
C GLU A 180 7.37 6.09 15.39
N CYS A 181 7.34 5.77 14.10
CA CYS A 181 8.33 4.87 13.48
C CYS A 181 9.76 5.43 13.61
N PHE A 182 9.96 6.73 13.37
CA PHE A 182 11.28 7.34 13.56
C PHE A 182 11.74 7.30 15.01
N LEU A 183 10.83 7.53 15.97
CA LEU A 183 11.13 7.49 17.39
C LEU A 183 11.48 6.07 17.88
N ASP A 184 10.69 5.05 17.49
CA ASP A 184 10.96 3.64 17.81
C ASP A 184 12.32 3.19 17.26
N ALA A 185 12.70 3.68 16.08
CA ALA A 185 14.00 3.40 15.45
C ALA A 185 15.16 4.28 15.97
N SER A 186 14.93 5.14 16.96
CA SER A 186 15.92 6.11 17.48
C SER A 186 16.52 7.05 16.40
N LYS A 187 15.79 7.28 15.31
CA LYS A 187 16.17 8.21 14.22
C LYS A 187 15.81 9.65 14.58
N LEU A 188 16.47 10.17 15.62
CA LEU A 188 16.08 11.42 16.27
C LEU A 188 16.25 12.66 15.39
N LYS A 189 17.20 12.64 14.44
CA LYS A 189 17.41 13.75 13.51
C LYS A 189 16.24 13.85 12.54
N GLU A 190 15.92 12.75 11.87
CA GLU A 190 14.80 12.63 10.93
C GLU A 190 13.47 12.92 11.62
N ALA A 191 13.27 12.40 12.84
CA ALA A 191 12.09 12.73 13.64
C ALA A 191 11.94 14.24 13.87
N LYS A 192 13.05 14.99 14.07
CA LYS A 192 13.00 16.44 14.35
C LYS A 192 12.62 17.23 13.11
N GLU A 193 13.25 16.86 12.00
CA GLU A 193 13.05 17.49 10.70
C GLU A 193 11.59 17.27 10.26
N PHE A 194 11.10 16.04 10.40
CA PHE A 194 9.75 15.67 10.01
C PHE A 194 8.66 16.25 10.94
N SER A 195 8.86 16.22 12.27
CA SER A 195 7.83 16.62 13.24
C SER A 195 7.37 18.07 13.06
N SER A 196 8.26 18.96 12.65
CA SER A 196 7.94 20.39 12.49
C SER A 196 6.90 20.62 11.38
N ALA A 197 7.09 19.98 10.21
CA ALA A 197 6.15 20.06 9.10
C ALA A 197 4.83 19.33 9.43
N ALA A 198 4.92 18.15 10.06
CA ALA A 198 3.74 17.39 10.48
C ALA A 198 2.89 18.16 11.50
N ALA A 199 3.52 18.78 12.51
CA ALA A 199 2.82 19.56 13.52
C ALA A 199 2.12 20.79 12.92
N ALA A 200 2.77 21.48 11.99
CA ALA A 200 2.16 22.61 11.28
C ALA A 200 0.92 22.17 10.49
N PHE A 201 1.05 21.11 9.68
CA PHE A 201 -0.08 20.55 8.91
C PHE A 201 -1.25 20.14 9.81
N ILE A 202 -0.97 19.39 10.89
CA ILE A 202 -2.01 18.90 11.82
C ILE A 202 -2.67 20.06 12.56
N LYS A 203 -1.91 21.06 13.01
CA LYS A 203 -2.48 22.23 13.69
C LYS A 203 -3.45 23.01 12.81
N GLU A 204 -3.13 23.12 11.52
CA GLU A 204 -3.93 23.86 10.55
C GLU A 204 -5.17 23.07 10.11
N ASN A 205 -5.03 21.78 9.85
CA ASN A 205 -6.05 20.98 9.15
C ASN A 205 -6.85 20.05 10.07
N VAL A 206 -6.26 19.58 11.17
CA VAL A 206 -6.84 18.58 12.08
C VAL A 206 -6.45 18.88 13.54
N PRO A 207 -6.83 20.06 14.08
CA PRO A 207 -6.30 20.57 15.35
C PRO A 207 -6.55 19.65 16.55
N ASP A 208 -7.61 18.83 16.51
CA ASP A 208 -7.92 17.87 17.58
C ASP A 208 -6.82 16.81 17.77
N LYS A 209 -6.09 16.46 16.70
CA LYS A 209 -4.94 15.53 16.74
C LYS A 209 -3.62 16.21 17.10
N TYR A 210 -3.60 17.54 17.27
CA TYR A 210 -2.36 18.26 17.60
C TYR A 210 -1.77 17.84 18.95
N SER A 211 -2.64 17.55 19.93
CA SER A 211 -2.22 17.04 21.24
C SER A 211 -1.40 15.75 21.13
N GLN A 212 -1.79 14.84 20.23
CA GLN A 212 -1.12 13.57 20.02
C GLN A 212 0.30 13.75 19.46
N ILE A 213 0.47 14.55 18.42
CA ILE A 213 1.81 14.81 17.86
C ILE A 213 2.69 15.60 18.83
N PHE A 214 2.10 16.53 19.60
CA PHE A 214 2.83 17.30 20.59
C PHE A 214 3.40 16.40 21.70
N SER A 215 2.62 15.44 22.20
CA SER A 215 3.11 14.47 23.20
C SER A 215 4.33 13.69 22.68
N LEU A 216 4.32 13.21 21.44
CA LEU A 216 5.46 12.51 20.82
C LEU A 216 6.70 13.41 20.72
N MET A 217 6.52 14.71 20.45
CA MET A 217 7.62 15.67 20.39
C MET A 217 8.23 15.94 21.77
N VAL A 218 7.41 16.01 22.82
CA VAL A 218 7.88 16.28 24.19
C VAL A 218 8.60 15.07 24.79
N GLU A 219 8.11 13.85 24.57
CA GLU A 219 8.81 12.62 24.99
C GLU A 219 10.26 12.59 24.51
N LYS A 220 10.49 13.05 23.28
CA LYS A 220 11.82 13.19 22.69
C LYS A 220 12.68 14.25 23.38
N GLU A 221 12.14 15.44 23.67
CA GLU A 221 12.90 16.50 24.36
C GLU A 221 13.35 16.02 25.74
N ILE A 222 12.48 15.30 26.44
CA ILE A 222 12.78 14.68 27.73
C ILE A 222 13.87 13.59 27.58
N GLN A 223 13.74 12.68 26.62
CA GLN A 223 14.75 11.63 26.38
C GLN A 223 16.13 12.22 26.01
N ASN A 224 16.17 13.25 25.16
CA ASN A 224 17.42 13.94 24.83
C ASN A 224 18.05 14.61 26.06
N SER A 225 17.25 15.28 26.88
CA SER A 225 17.72 15.91 28.12
C SER A 225 18.31 14.89 29.09
N ILE A 226 17.63 13.75 29.28
CA ILE A 226 18.12 12.65 30.13
C ILE A 226 19.42 12.06 29.58
N CYS A 227 19.49 11.78 28.28
CA CYS A 227 20.68 11.18 27.65
C CYS A 227 21.91 12.10 27.78
N LEU A 228 21.73 13.41 27.55
CA LEU A 228 22.78 14.41 27.78
C LEU A 228 23.23 14.44 29.25
N SER A 229 22.28 14.35 30.19
CA SER A 229 22.60 14.35 31.63
C SER A 229 23.38 13.11 32.08
N VAL A 230 23.12 11.94 31.47
CA VAL A 230 23.84 10.69 31.76
C VAL A 230 25.25 10.74 31.17
N ILE A 231 25.41 11.19 29.92
CA ILE A 231 26.73 11.36 29.29
C ILE A 231 27.61 12.31 30.12
N TYR A 232 27.05 13.44 30.57
CA TYR A 232 27.80 14.39 31.40
C TYR A 232 28.23 13.80 32.74
N LYS A 233 27.39 12.95 33.37
CA LYS A 233 27.72 12.27 34.62
C LYS A 233 28.74 11.14 34.46
N MET A 234 28.88 10.55 33.27
CA MET A 234 29.89 9.51 33.00
C MET A 234 31.28 10.09 32.69
N GLN A 235 31.39 11.40 32.45
CA GLN A 235 32.65 12.09 32.16
C GLN A 235 33.30 12.74 33.40
N LEU A 236 32.64 12.67 34.56
CA LEU A 236 33.12 13.10 35.88
C LEU A 236 33.56 11.88 36.70
#